data_AF-A0A829C1C2-F1
#
_entry.id   AF-A0A829C1C2-F1
#
_cell.length_a   1.000
_cell.length_b   1.000
_cell.length_c   1.000
_cell.angle_alpha   90.00
_cell.angle_beta   90.00
_cell.angle_gamma   90.00
#
_symmetry.space_group_name_H-M   'P 1'
#
loop_
_entity.id
_entity.type
_entity.pdbx_description
1 polymer ?
#
loop_
_entity_poly.entity_id
_entity_poly.type
_entity_poly.pdbx_seq_one_letter_code
_entity_poly.pdbx_strand_id
1 'polypeptide(L)'
;MSFVNVAPQLVSTAAADAARIGSAINTANTAAAATTQVLAAAQDEVSTAIAALFGSHGQHYQAISAQVAAYQQRFVLALSQASSTYAVAEAASATPLQ
;
A
#
# COMPACT_ATOMS: atom_id res chain seq x y z
N MET A 1 -19.39 16.67 -26.55
CA MET A 1 -18.13 15.89 -26.56
C MET A 1 -17.42 16.14 -25.23
N SER A 2 -17.10 15.11 -24.47
CA SER A 2 -16.26 15.22 -23.27
C SER A 2 -14.81 15.01 -23.70
N PHE A 3 -13.94 15.97 -23.41
CA PHE A 3 -12.49 15.83 -23.62
C PHE A 3 -11.89 15.27 -22.34
N VAL A 4 -11.12 14.19 -22.44
CA VAL A 4 -10.30 13.67 -21.34
C VAL A 4 -8.93 14.32 -21.47
N ASN A 5 -8.52 15.07 -20.44
CA ASN A 5 -7.18 15.65 -20.34
C ASN A 5 -6.45 14.97 -19.18
N VAL A 6 -5.28 14.40 -19.44
CA VAL A 6 -4.41 13.77 -18.44
C VAL A 6 -3.04 14.40 -18.55
N ALA A 7 -2.43 14.75 -17.42
CA ALA A 7 -1.03 15.16 -17.34
C ALA A 7 -0.17 13.95 -16.91
N PRO A 8 0.50 13.23 -17.85
CA PRO A 8 1.17 11.96 -17.53
C PRO A 8 2.25 12.09 -16.46
N GLN A 9 2.94 13.24 -16.43
CA GLN A 9 3.96 13.55 -15.43
C GLN A 9 3.37 13.64 -14.01
N LEU A 10 2.16 14.21 -13.85
CA LEU A 10 1.50 14.24 -12.54
C LEU A 10 1.10 12.84 -12.08
N VAL A 11 0.64 12.00 -13.01
CA VAL A 11 0.32 10.59 -12.71
C VAL A 11 1.57 9.82 -12.29
N SER A 12 2.70 10.06 -12.96
CA SER A 12 3.99 9.47 -12.59
C SER A 12 4.48 9.92 -11.20
N THR A 13 4.35 11.22 -10.88
CA THR A 13 4.69 11.73 -9.54
C THR A 13 3.80 11.10 -8.47
N ALA A 14 2.49 11.02 -8.72
CA ALA A 14 1.55 10.39 -7.80
C ALA A 14 1.87 8.91 -7.56
N ALA A 15 2.31 8.17 -8.59
CA ALA A 15 2.76 6.79 -8.42
C ALA A 15 4.02 6.69 -7.52
N ALA A 16 4.97 7.60 -7.67
CA ALA A 16 6.16 7.66 -6.82
C ALA A 16 5.83 8.04 -5.37
N ASP A 17 4.90 8.99 -5.16
CA ASP A 17 4.40 9.35 -3.84
C ASP A 17 3.69 8.16 -3.16
N ALA A 18 2.81 7.48 -3.88
CA ALA A 18 2.10 6.29 -3.39
C ALA A 18 3.05 5.14 -3.05
N ALA A 19 4.15 4.97 -3.80
CA ALA A 19 5.20 4.02 -3.49
C ALA A 19 5.93 4.37 -2.19
N ARG A 20 6.26 5.65 -1.98
CA ARG A 20 6.89 6.14 -0.74
C ARG A 20 5.99 5.93 0.47
N ILE A 21 4.70 6.23 0.36
CA ILE A 21 3.71 5.97 1.40
C ILE A 21 3.64 4.48 1.72
N GLY A 22 3.53 3.63 0.69
CA GLY A 22 3.51 2.17 0.87
C GLY A 22 4.76 1.64 1.59
N SER A 23 5.94 2.18 1.27
CA SER A 23 7.18 1.84 1.97
C SER A 23 7.15 2.23 3.44
N ALA A 24 6.70 3.46 3.77
CA ALA A 24 6.61 3.92 5.16
C ALA A 24 5.62 3.05 5.97
N ILE A 25 4.49 2.69 5.37
CA ILE A 25 3.50 1.79 5.99
C ILE A 25 4.11 0.40 6.23
N ASN A 26 4.85 -0.17 5.28
CA ASN A 26 5.51 -1.47 5.47
C ASN A 26 6.54 -1.45 6.61
N THR A 27 7.30 -0.36 6.75
CA THR A 27 8.21 -0.19 7.89
C THR A 27 7.43 -0.17 9.21
N ALA A 28 6.32 0.57 9.27
CA ALA A 28 5.47 0.62 10.46
C ALA A 28 4.84 -0.74 10.78
N ASN A 29 4.33 -1.46 9.77
CA ASN A 29 3.78 -2.81 9.93
C ASN A 29 4.82 -3.78 10.48
N THR A 30 6.05 -3.71 9.98
CA THR A 30 7.17 -4.54 10.48
C THR A 30 7.47 -4.24 11.94
N ALA A 31 7.53 -2.96 12.32
CA ALA A 31 7.73 -2.57 13.72
C ALA A 31 6.58 -3.06 14.63
N ALA A 32 5.35 -3.05 14.13
CA ALA A 32 4.18 -3.53 14.85
C ALA A 32 4.17 -5.06 15.10
N ALA A 33 5.09 -5.83 14.51
CA ALA A 33 5.15 -7.29 14.72
C ALA A 33 5.39 -7.67 16.19
N ALA A 34 6.03 -6.80 16.98
CA ALA A 34 6.21 -6.98 18.42
C ALA A 34 4.87 -7.12 19.19
N THR A 35 3.77 -6.57 18.65
CA THR A 35 2.43 -6.69 19.25
C THR A 35 1.87 -8.11 19.22
N THR A 36 2.48 -9.04 18.48
CA THR A 36 2.10 -10.46 18.47
C THR A 36 2.61 -11.23 19.69
N GLN A 37 3.53 -10.65 20.46
CA GLN A 37 4.23 -11.30 21.58
C GLN A 37 3.91 -10.61 22.92
N VAL A 38 2.64 -10.25 23.14
CA VAL A 38 2.19 -9.67 24.41
C VAL A 38 2.35 -10.69 25.53
N LEU A 39 3.02 -10.30 26.60
CA LEU A 39 3.19 -11.11 27.80
C LEU A 39 2.02 -10.90 28.77
N ALA A 40 1.63 -11.97 29.48
CA ALA A 40 0.66 -11.88 30.56
C ALA A 40 1.20 -11.00 31.70
N ALA A 41 0.37 -10.10 32.22
CA ALA A 41 0.75 -9.18 33.29
C ALA A 41 1.01 -9.91 34.63
N ALA A 42 0.29 -11.01 34.87
CA ALA A 42 0.47 -11.91 35.99
C ALA A 42 0.13 -13.36 35.56
N GLN A 43 0.35 -14.33 36.47
CA GLN A 43 0.14 -15.76 36.19
C GLN A 43 -1.32 -16.22 36.29
N ASP A 44 -2.26 -15.29 36.48
CA ASP A 44 -3.68 -15.62 36.53
C ASP A 44 -4.27 -15.86 35.13
N GLU A 45 -5.41 -16.54 35.11
CA GLU A 45 -6.10 -16.90 33.87
C GLU A 45 -6.60 -15.68 33.09
N VAL A 46 -6.97 -14.59 33.77
CA VAL A 46 -7.46 -13.37 33.11
C VAL A 46 -6.32 -12.66 32.40
N SER A 47 -5.17 -12.48 33.06
CA SER A 47 -3.96 -11.93 32.45
C SER A 47 -3.49 -12.76 31.25
N THR A 48 -3.54 -14.08 31.36
CA THR A 48 -3.17 -15.00 30.28
C THR A 48 -4.13 -14.87 29.08
N ALA A 49 -5.44 -14.82 29.34
CA ALA A 49 -6.45 -14.67 28.30
C ALA A 49 -6.35 -13.31 27.58
N ILE A 50 -6.08 -12.22 28.31
CA ILE A 50 -5.90 -10.89 27.74
C ILE A 50 -4.66 -10.84 26.84
N ALA A 51 -3.52 -11.41 27.28
CA ALA A 51 -2.31 -11.48 26.46
C ALA A 51 -2.55 -12.28 25.18
N ALA A 52 -3.25 -13.41 25.26
CA ALA A 52 -3.62 -14.23 24.11
C ALA A 52 -4.54 -13.47 23.13
N LEU A 53 -5.52 -12.72 23.65
CA LEU A 53 -6.42 -11.89 22.84
C LEU A 53 -5.64 -10.85 22.02
N PHE A 54 -4.76 -10.09 22.67
CA PHE A 54 -3.98 -9.06 21.99
C PHE A 54 -2.94 -9.65 21.04
N GLY A 55 -2.30 -10.76 21.40
CA GLY A 55 -1.40 -11.47 20.49
C GLY A 55 -2.11 -11.95 19.22
N SER A 56 -3.31 -12.52 19.35
CA SER A 56 -4.17 -12.91 18.23
C SER A 56 -4.58 -11.70 17.37
N HIS A 57 -4.96 -10.59 18.01
CA HIS A 57 -5.25 -9.34 17.29
C HIS A 57 -4.03 -8.86 16.48
N GLY A 58 -2.83 -8.88 17.07
CA GLY A 58 -1.59 -8.57 16.37
C GLY A 58 -1.33 -9.48 15.18
N GLN A 59 -1.59 -10.78 15.29
CA GLN A 59 -1.45 -11.73 14.18
C GLN A 59 -2.41 -11.43 13.04
N HIS A 60 -3.69 -11.16 13.34
CA HIS A 60 -4.67 -10.75 12.34
C HIS A 60 -4.29 -9.44 11.65
N TYR A 61 -3.80 -8.46 12.42
CA TYR A 61 -3.30 -7.20 11.88
C TYR A 61 -2.15 -7.45 10.88
N GLN A 62 -1.16 -8.27 11.23
CA GLN A 62 -0.05 -8.61 10.34
C GLN A 62 -0.53 -9.30 9.05
N ALA A 63 -1.48 -10.22 9.16
CA ALA A 63 -2.04 -10.93 8.01
C ALA A 63 -2.76 -9.98 7.03
N ILE A 64 -3.58 -9.05 7.54
CA ILE A 64 -4.27 -8.05 6.73
C ILE A 64 -3.25 -7.05 6.14
N SER A 65 -2.29 -6.60 6.93
CA SER A 65 -1.24 -5.68 6.47
C SER A 65 -0.43 -6.25 5.31
N ALA A 66 -0.14 -7.56 5.31
CA ALA A 66 0.51 -8.23 4.18
C ALA A 66 -0.36 -8.22 2.91
N GLN A 67 -1.67 -8.44 3.04
CA GLN A 67 -2.61 -8.38 1.91
C GLN A 67 -2.72 -6.96 1.34
N VAL A 68 -2.80 -5.95 2.21
CA VAL A 68 -2.83 -4.53 1.83
C VAL A 68 -1.53 -4.13 1.13
N ALA A 69 -0.37 -4.57 1.61
CA ALA A 69 0.92 -4.31 0.97
C ALA A 69 0.96 -4.85 -0.47
N ALA A 70 0.48 -6.08 -0.69
CA ALA A 70 0.41 -6.66 -2.02
C ALA A 70 -0.55 -5.90 -2.95
N TYR A 71 -1.70 -5.44 -2.43
CA TYR A 71 -2.61 -4.59 -3.17
C TYR A 71 -1.98 -3.24 -3.54
N GLN A 72 -1.33 -2.56 -2.58
CA GLN A 72 -0.66 -1.28 -2.79
C GLN A 72 0.41 -1.37 -3.87
N GLN A 73 1.18 -2.45 -3.90
CA GLN A 73 2.18 -2.69 -4.97
C GLN A 73 1.53 -2.78 -6.35
N ARG A 74 0.42 -3.50 -6.49
CA ARG A 74 -0.33 -3.61 -7.75
C ARG A 74 -0.94 -2.28 -8.16
N PHE A 75 -1.44 -1.51 -7.20
CA PHE A 75 -1.99 -0.17 -7.43
C PHE A 75 -0.92 0.78 -7.99
N VAL A 76 0.26 0.84 -7.35
CA VAL A 76 1.39 1.66 -7.83
C VAL A 76 1.83 1.21 -9.23
N LEU A 77 1.92 -0.10 -9.48
CA LEU A 77 2.27 -0.63 -10.80
C LEU A 77 1.24 -0.24 -11.87
N ALA A 78 -0.05 -0.31 -11.56
CA ALA A 78 -1.11 0.11 -12.47
C ALA A 78 -1.03 1.61 -12.79
N LEU A 79 -0.77 2.44 -11.78
CA LEU A 79 -0.66 3.88 -11.94
C LEU A 79 0.55 4.29 -12.80
N SER A 80 1.69 3.62 -12.62
CA SER A 80 2.89 3.80 -13.44
C SER A 80 2.69 3.35 -14.89
N GLN A 81 1.93 2.26 -15.12
CA GLN A 81 1.60 1.83 -16.48
C GLN A 81 0.62 2.80 -17.17
N ALA A 82 -0.34 3.32 -16.41
CA ALA A 82 -1.27 4.33 -16.91
C ALA A 82 -0.54 5.61 -17.34
N SER A 83 0.42 6.12 -16.54
CA SER A 83 1.19 7.30 -16.92
C SER A 83 1.98 7.08 -18.21
N SER A 84 2.61 5.92 -18.39
CA SER A 84 3.31 5.57 -19.63
C SER A 84 2.34 5.50 -20.82
N THR A 85 1.17 4.89 -20.65
CA THR A 85 0.17 4.77 -21.72
C THR A 85 -0.36 6.14 -22.16
N TYR A 86 -0.67 7.03 -21.21
CA TYR A 86 -1.10 8.39 -21.53
C TYR A 86 0.00 9.21 -22.20
N ALA A 87 1.26 9.06 -21.78
CA ALA A 87 2.38 9.73 -22.44
C ALA A 87 2.55 9.29 -23.91
N VAL A 88 2.37 7.99 -24.20
CA VAL A 88 2.39 7.48 -25.59
C VAL A 88 1.21 8.01 -26.40
N ALA A 89 0.02 8.06 -25.82
CA ALA A 89 -1.17 8.59 -26.50
C ALA A 89 -1.05 10.08 -26.84
N GLU A 90 -0.52 10.89 -25.91
CA GLU A 90 -0.21 12.31 -26.15
C GLU A 90 0.81 12.47 -27.29
N ALA A 91 1.89 11.70 -27.29
CA ALA A 91 2.91 11.75 -28.35
C ALA A 91 2.33 11.38 -29.74
N ALA A 92 1.53 10.32 -29.81
CA ALA A 92 0.85 9.91 -31.04
C ALA A 92 -0.15 10.98 -31.54
N SER A 93 -0.88 11.61 -30.62
CA SER A 93 -1.81 12.70 -30.95
C SER A 93 -1.10 13.97 -31.41
N ALA A 94 0.11 14.22 -30.90
CA ALA A 94 0.97 15.35 -31.30
C ALA A 94 1.71 15.13 -32.64
N THR A 95 1.71 13.90 -33.18
CA THR A 95 2.26 13.57 -34.52
C THR A 95 1.19 12.95 -35.41
N PRO A 96 0.23 13.73 -35.93
CA PRO A 96 -0.94 13.16 -36.60
C PRO A 96 -0.66 12.61 -38.00
N LEU A 97 0.52 12.88 -38.61
CA LEU A 97 0.76 12.68 -40.05
C LEU A 97 2.19 12.24 -40.42
N GLN A 98 2.60 11.05 -39.97
CA GLN A 98 3.48 10.18 -40.76
C GLN A 98 2.74 8.87 -41.04
#